data_AF-A0A3P4B7H0-F1
#
_entry.id   AF-A0A3P4B7H0-F1
#
_cell.length_a   1.000
_cell.length_b   1.000
_cell.length_c   1.000
_cell.angle_alpha   90.00
_cell.angle_beta   90.00
_cell.angle_gamma   90.00
#
_symmetry.space_group_name_H-M   'P 1'
#
loop_
_entity.id
_entity.type
_entity.pdbx_description
1 polymer ?
#
loop_
_entity_poly.entity_id
_entity_poly.type
_entity_poly.pdbx_seq_one_letter_code
_entity_poly.pdbx_strand_id
1 'polypeptide(L)'
;MGLLTETQIRAAKPGPKEHFLNDGDNLFLRVRDTGKAWVYRYERDGKLGMEPYPAVTLAQARGKAYEANSQRANGLDPKEVRERQGEQARIAQLLKCHL
;
A
#
# COMPACT_ATOMS: atom_id res chain seq x y z
N MET A 1 -7.55 11.38 10.10
CA MET A 1 -6.33 11.25 10.92
C MET A 1 -6.11 9.77 11.17
N GLY A 2 -4.94 9.23 10.81
CA GLY A 2 -4.66 7.81 11.04
C GLY A 2 -4.27 7.51 12.48
N LEU A 3 -4.44 6.25 12.89
CA LEU A 3 -4.31 5.76 14.26
C LEU A 3 -2.87 5.44 14.66
N LEU A 4 -2.00 5.10 13.72
CA LEU A 4 -0.61 4.76 14.00
C LEU A 4 0.27 6.01 14.08
N THR A 5 1.33 5.85 14.86
CA THR A 5 2.45 6.77 14.98
C THR A 5 3.74 6.09 14.54
N GLU A 6 4.73 6.89 14.16
CA GLU A 6 6.06 6.38 13.77
C GLU A 6 6.70 5.54 14.88
N THR A 7 6.51 5.93 16.15
CA THR A 7 6.99 5.19 17.32
C THR A 7 6.35 3.80 17.42
N GLN A 8 5.03 3.70 17.25
CA GLN A 8 4.33 2.40 17.27
C GLN A 8 4.78 1.50 16.12
N ILE A 9 4.99 2.08 14.93
CA ILE A 9 5.47 1.35 13.74
C ILE A 9 6.87 0.80 13.99
N ARG A 10 7.78 1.59 14.56
CA ARG A 10 9.15 1.17 14.87
C ARG A 10 9.16 0.08 15.94
N ALA A 11 8.35 0.24 17.00
CA ALA A 11 8.23 -0.70 18.10
C ALA A 11 7.61 -2.06 17.69
N ALA A 12 6.84 -2.12 16.62
CA ALA A 12 6.27 -3.36 16.11
C ALA A 12 7.37 -4.36 15.75
N LYS A 13 7.38 -5.53 16.38
CA LYS A 13 8.44 -6.54 16.20
C LYS A 13 8.03 -7.56 15.13
N PRO A 14 8.88 -7.84 14.12
CA PRO A 14 8.78 -9.02 13.28
C PRO A 14 8.67 -10.29 14.12
N GLY A 15 7.88 -11.25 13.65
CA GLY A 15 7.69 -12.53 14.32
C GLY A 15 7.17 -13.61 13.37
N PRO A 16 7.19 -14.88 13.80
CA PRO A 16 6.83 -16.02 12.95
C PRO A 16 5.36 -16.00 12.52
N LYS A 17 4.49 -15.35 13.31
CA LYS A 17 3.08 -15.16 12.97
C LYS A 17 2.85 -13.75 12.42
N GLU A 18 2.30 -13.69 11.21
CA GLU A 18 1.88 -12.44 10.60
C GLU A 18 0.79 -11.76 11.45
N HIS A 19 0.92 -10.45 11.65
CA HIS A 19 -0.11 -9.62 12.28
C HIS A 19 -0.22 -8.27 11.59
N PHE A 20 -1.32 -7.56 11.88
CA PHE A 20 -1.67 -6.30 11.23
C PHE A 20 -1.92 -5.22 12.28
N LEU A 21 -1.32 -4.06 12.08
CA LEU A 21 -1.62 -2.86 12.85
C LEU A 21 -2.49 -1.94 12.00
N ASN A 22 -3.64 -1.55 12.53
CA ASN A 22 -4.61 -0.72 11.81
C ASN A 22 -4.23 0.76 11.91
N ASP A 23 -4.11 1.44 10.78
CA ASP A 23 -3.95 2.90 10.72
C ASP A 23 -5.28 3.63 10.49
N GLY A 24 -6.34 2.93 10.10
CA GLY A 24 -7.61 3.53 9.66
C GLY A 24 -7.67 3.68 8.15
N ASP A 25 -8.83 4.12 7.63
CA ASP A 25 -9.05 4.36 6.19
C ASP A 25 -8.63 3.21 5.28
N ASN A 26 -8.89 1.97 5.74
CA ASN A 26 -8.52 0.71 5.08
C ASN A 26 -7.01 0.44 4.99
N LEU A 27 -6.17 1.25 5.63
CA LEU A 27 -4.71 1.11 5.67
C LEU A 27 -4.26 0.32 6.90
N PHE A 28 -3.38 -0.66 6.65
CA PHE A 28 -2.77 -1.50 7.67
C PHE A 28 -1.26 -1.60 7.47
N LEU A 29 -0.51 -1.65 8.55
CA LEU A 29 0.86 -2.14 8.54
C LEU A 29 0.84 -3.65 8.78
N ARG A 30 1.29 -4.40 7.78
CA ARG A 30 1.53 -5.83 7.90
C ARG A 30 2.92 -6.08 8.46
N VAL A 31 3.01 -6.91 9.48
CA VAL A 31 4.26 -7.26 10.15
C VAL A 31 4.42 -8.77 10.12
N ARG A 32 5.53 -9.23 9.53
CA ARG A 32 5.93 -10.64 9.44
C ARG A 32 7.42 -10.76 9.70
N ASP A 33 7.92 -11.99 9.83
CA ASP A 33 9.33 -12.32 10.02
C ASP A 33 10.29 -11.60 9.06
N THR A 34 9.92 -11.50 7.79
CA THR A 34 10.70 -10.86 6.73
C THR A 34 10.62 -9.33 6.73
N GLY A 35 9.79 -8.73 7.59
CA GLY A 35 9.71 -7.28 7.75
C GLY A 35 8.30 -6.71 7.73
N LYS A 36 8.21 -5.42 7.39
CA LYS A 36 6.99 -4.61 7.50
C LYS A 36 6.59 -4.08 6.12
N ALA A 37 5.31 -4.15 5.79
CA ALA A 37 4.79 -3.61 4.53
C ALA A 37 3.40 -3.02 4.71
N TRP A 38 3.11 -1.97 3.94
CA TRP A 38 1.78 -1.37 3.93
C TRP A 38 0.81 -2.20 3.09
N VAL A 39 -0.42 -2.33 3.57
CA VAL A 39 -1.50 -3.03 2.86
C VAL A 39 -2.78 -2.22 2.98
N TYR A 40 -3.44 -2.00 1.85
CA TYR A 40 -4.77 -1.42 1.78
C TYR A 40 -5.81 -2.54 1.58
N ARG A 41 -6.82 -2.62 2.44
CA ARG A 41 -7.83 -3.69 2.48
C ARG A 41 -9.22 -3.11 2.32
N TYR A 42 -9.92 -3.41 1.22
CA TYR A 42 -11.10 -2.64 0.83
C TYR A 42 -12.34 -3.46 0.49
N GLU A 43 -12.21 -4.78 0.41
CA GLU A 43 -13.30 -5.74 0.23
C GLU A 43 -12.99 -7.00 1.05
N ARG A 44 -13.92 -7.96 1.07
CA ARG A 44 -13.74 -9.23 1.81
C ARG A 44 -12.46 -9.95 1.36
N ASP A 45 -12.15 -9.89 0.06
CA ASP A 45 -10.95 -10.50 -0.54
C ASP A 45 -10.02 -9.49 -1.22
N GLY A 46 -10.46 -8.23 -1.39
CA GLY A 46 -9.68 -7.16 -2.01
C GLY A 46 -8.56 -6.65 -1.11
N LYS A 47 -7.31 -6.89 -1.53
CA LYS A 47 -6.09 -6.41 -0.87
C LYS A 47 -5.14 -5.82 -1.91
N LEU A 48 -4.67 -4.62 -1.66
CA LEU A 48 -3.61 -3.98 -2.42
C LEU A 48 -2.35 -3.88 -1.55
N GLY A 49 -1.38 -4.73 -1.85
CA GLY A 49 -0.06 -4.65 -1.25
C GLY A 49 0.66 -3.40 -1.75
N MET A 50 1.15 -2.57 -0.84
CA MET A 50 2.00 -1.43 -1.18
C MET A 50 3.47 -1.79 -0.94
N GLU A 51 4.34 -0.79 -1.10
CA GLU A 51 5.77 -0.92 -0.84
C GLU A 51 6.09 -1.16 0.65
N PRO A 52 7.26 -1.76 0.95
CA PRO A 52 7.69 -2.02 2.31
C PRO A 52 7.95 -0.74 3.11
N TYR A 53 7.81 -0.82 4.43
CA TYR A 53 8.36 0.18 5.34
C TYR A 53 9.84 -0.16 5.61
N PRO A 54 10.77 0.81 5.62
CA PRO A 54 10.55 2.27 5.58
C PRO A 54 10.58 2.92 4.19
N ALA A 55 10.69 2.15 3.10
CA ALA A 55 10.75 2.71 1.74
C ALA A 55 9.52 3.56 1.39
N VAL A 56 8.35 3.18 1.91
CA VAL A 56 7.17 4.05 2.00
C VAL A 56 6.93 4.42 3.45
N THR A 57 6.95 5.72 3.72
CA THR A 57 6.65 6.30 5.04
C THR A 57 5.15 6.21 5.35
N LEU A 58 4.79 6.36 6.63
CA LEU A 58 3.38 6.40 7.07
C LEU A 58 2.57 7.47 6.32
N ALA A 59 3.13 8.67 6.12
CA ALA A 59 2.46 9.76 5.42
C ALA A 59 2.18 9.40 3.95
N GLN A 60 3.17 8.83 3.26
CA GLN A 60 3.00 8.36 1.87
C GLN A 60 1.98 7.22 1.77
N ALA A 61 1.99 6.28 2.73
CA ALA A 61 1.02 5.20 2.78
C ALA A 61 -0.42 5.72 2.94
N ARG A 62 -0.62 6.74 3.80
CA ARG A 62 -1.91 7.43 3.96
C ARG A 62 -2.36 8.12 2.66
N GLY A 63 -1.43 8.78 1.96
CA GLY A 63 -1.71 9.37 0.64
C GLY A 63 -2.21 8.34 -0.37
N LYS A 64 -1.52 7.21 -0.47
CA LYS A 64 -1.92 6.09 -1.35
C LYS A 64 -3.27 5.48 -0.95
N ALA A 65 -3.56 5.37 0.35
CA ALA A 65 -4.85 4.88 0.82
C ALA A 65 -5.98 5.86 0.47
N TYR A 66 -5.75 7.17 0.60
CA TYR A 66 -6.70 8.20 0.17
C TYR A 66 -6.97 8.13 -1.33
N GLU A 67 -5.95 8.00 -2.17
CA GLU A 67 -6.10 7.82 -3.62
C GLU A 67 -6.93 6.57 -3.96
N ALA A 68 -6.65 5.44 -3.30
CA ALA A 68 -7.41 4.20 -3.50
C ALA A 68 -8.88 4.33 -3.03
N ASN A 69 -9.13 5.02 -1.91
CA ASN A 69 -10.49 5.34 -1.47
C ASN A 69 -11.22 6.22 -2.50
N SER A 70 -10.54 7.21 -3.08
CA SER A 70 -11.09 8.07 -4.13
C SER A 70 -11.42 7.28 -5.40
N GLN A 71 -10.55 6.38 -5.84
CA GLN A 71 -10.81 5.51 -6.99
C GLN A 71 -12.07 4.66 -6.77
N ARG A 72 -12.22 4.07 -5.58
CA ARG A 72 -13.41 3.30 -5.21
C ARG A 72 -14.67 4.14 -5.17
N ALA A 73 -14.60 5.36 -4.63
CA ALA A 73 -15.74 6.27 -4.62
C ALA A 73 -16.23 6.61 -6.04
N ASN A 74 -15.33 6.54 -7.02
CA ASN A 74 -15.64 6.70 -8.45
C ASN A 74 -15.97 5.38 -9.16
N GLY A 75 -16.14 4.26 -8.44
CA GLY A 75 -16.49 2.96 -9.02
C GLY A 75 -15.32 2.22 -9.69
N LEU A 76 -14.07 2.63 -9.44
CA LEU A 76 -12.87 1.98 -9.99
C LEU A 76 -12.26 1.01 -8.97
N ASP A 77 -11.80 -0.16 -9.43
CA ASP A 77 -10.97 -1.06 -8.61
C ASP A 77 -9.52 -0.53 -8.54
N PRO A 78 -9.01 -0.18 -7.35
CA PRO A 78 -7.64 0.31 -7.21
C PRO A 78 -6.56 -0.65 -7.68
N LYS A 79 -6.81 -1.97 -7.65
CA LYS A 79 -5.87 -2.97 -8.14
C LYS A 79 -5.75 -2.89 -9.66
N GLU A 80 -6.88 -2.86 -10.36
CA GLU A 80 -6.89 -2.69 -11.82
C GLU A 80 -6.24 -1.37 -12.24
N VAL A 81 -6.52 -0.28 -11.52
CA VAL A 81 -5.89 1.02 -11.80
C VAL A 81 -4.37 0.93 -11.68
N ARG A 82 -3.85 0.29 -10.63
CA ARG A 82 -2.40 0.10 -10.45
C ARG A 82 -1.78 -0.76 -11.56
N GLU A 83 -2.45 -1.84 -11.96
CA GLU A 83 -1.98 -2.73 -13.03
C GLU A 83 -1.90 -1.99 -14.36
N ARG A 84 -2.93 -1.21 -14.73
CA ARG A 84 -2.95 -0.38 -15.94
C ARG A 84 -1.83 0.66 -15.93
N GLN A 85 -1.60 1.34 -14.81
CA GLN A 85 -0.51 2.31 -14.67
C GLN A 85 0.87 1.65 -14.81
N GLY A 86 1.05 0.46 -14.24
CA GLY A 86 2.28 -0.31 -14.36
C GLY A 86 2.58 -0.69 -15.81
N GLU A 87 1.58 -1.14 -16.55
CA GLU A 87 1.72 -1.49 -17.96
C GLU A 87 2.04 -0.27 -18.83
N GLN A 88 1.34 0.85 -18.62
CA GLN A 88 1.63 2.11 -19.31
C GLN A 88 3.07 2.59 -19.05
N ALA A 89 3.55 2.48 -17.82
CA ALA A 89 4.92 2.84 -17.47
C ALA A 89 5.95 1.95 -18.18
N ARG A 90 5.70 0.64 -18.29
CA ARG A 90 6.56 -0.29 -19.03
C ARG A 90 6.61 0.03 -20.52
N ILE A 91 5.45 0.23 -21.16
CA ILE A 91 5.37 0.59 -22.57
C ILE A 91 6.11 1.92 -22.82
N ALA A 92 5.87 2.94 -21.97
CA ALA A 92 6.56 4.22 -22.08
C ALA A 92 8.08 4.09 -21.92
N GLN A 93 8.55 3.22 -21.03
CA GLN A 93 9.97 2.94 -20.87
C GLN A 93 10.56 2.27 -22.11
N LEU A 94 9.87 1.28 -22.69
CA LEU A 94 10.30 0.60 -23.91
C LEU A 94 10.40 1.57 -25.09
N LEU A 95 9.42 2.44 -25.27
CA LEU A 95 9.42 3.46 -26.34
C LEU A 95 10.57 4.46 -26.18
N LYS A 96 10.96 4.79 -24.94
CA LYS A 96 12.11 5.67 -24.66
C LYS A 96 13.48 5.03 -24.90
N CYS A 97 13.58 3.70 -24.82
CA CYS A 97 14.84 2.99 -25.07
C CYS A 97 15.13 2.77 -26.57
N HIS A 98 14.15 3.02 -27.45
CA HIS A 98 14.28 2.86 -28.91
C HIS A 98 14.43 4.21 -29.66
N LEU A 99 14.72 5.28 -28.92
CA LEU A 99 15.10 6.61 -29.41
C LEU A 99 16.50 6.95 -28.88
#